data_AF-A0A251TWZ1-F1
#
_entry.id   AF-A0A251TWZ1-F1
#
_cell.length_a   1.000
_cell.length_b   1.000
_cell.length_c   1.000
_cell.angle_alpha   90.00
_cell.angle_beta   90.00
_cell.angle_gamma   90.00
#
_symmetry.space_group_name_H-M   'P 1'
#
loop_
_entity.id
_entity.type
_entity.pdbx_description
1 polymer ?
#
loop_
_entity_poly.entity_id
_entity_poly.type
_entity_poly.pdbx_seq_one_letter_code
_entity_poly.pdbx_strand_id
1 'polypeptide(L)'
;MGNHPTSYMGLRLFTVAAMVLLLSAGHLQLSGAQVTCDPVQLSWCLQSIVSNMPPTAECCQKLKAQEPCLCREASDPTFGGYMRLPGAGAVCAACNVTFPYCH
;
A
#
# COMPACT_ATOMS: atom_id res chain seq x y z
N MET A 1 39.70 9.43 -46.11
CA MET A 1 39.63 9.10 -44.66
C MET A 1 38.57 10.02 -44.07
N GLY A 2 37.43 9.61 -43.54
CA GLY A 2 36.72 8.35 -43.53
C GLY A 2 35.21 8.68 -43.55
N ASN A 3 34.46 7.93 -44.34
CA ASN A 3 33.01 7.98 -44.33
C ASN A 3 32.53 7.07 -43.18
N HIS A 4 31.75 7.59 -42.23
CA HIS A 4 30.72 6.78 -41.55
C HIS A 4 29.67 7.64 -40.78
N PRO A 5 28.76 8.35 -41.49
CA PRO A 5 27.51 8.81 -40.86
C PRO A 5 26.55 7.65 -40.51
N THR A 6 26.76 6.46 -41.06
CA THR A 6 25.91 5.27 -40.85
C THR A 6 26.08 4.65 -39.45
N SER A 7 27.24 4.83 -38.80
CA SER A 7 27.53 4.22 -37.49
C SER A 7 26.79 4.94 -36.36
N TYR A 8 26.69 6.27 -36.42
CA TYR A 8 25.96 7.04 -35.43
C TYR A 8 24.44 6.77 -35.52
N MET A 9 23.88 6.62 -36.72
CA MET A 9 22.45 6.36 -36.90
C MET A 9 22.04 5.02 -36.31
N GLY A 10 22.84 3.97 -36.52
CA GLY A 10 22.60 2.65 -35.90
C GLY A 10 22.62 2.75 -34.37
N LEU A 11 23.66 3.36 -33.80
CA LEU A 11 23.79 3.51 -32.34
C LEU A 11 22.63 4.31 -31.73
N ARG A 12 22.17 5.38 -32.40
CA ARG A 12 21.01 6.17 -31.96
C ARG A 12 19.74 5.34 -31.96
N LEU A 13 19.49 4.57 -33.02
CA LEU A 13 18.32 3.69 -33.12
C LEU A 13 18.32 2.62 -32.02
N PHE A 14 19.48 2.01 -31.74
CA PHE A 14 19.63 1.06 -30.63
C PHE A 14 19.35 1.70 -29.27
N THR A 15 19.86 2.90 -29.00
CA THR A 15 19.60 3.59 -27.72
C THR A 15 18.12 3.93 -27.52
N VAL A 16 17.43 4.36 -28.58
CA VAL A 16 15.99 4.66 -28.51
C VAL A 16 15.18 3.39 -28.29
N ALA A 17 15.51 2.30 -29.00
CA ALA A 17 14.84 1.01 -28.82
C ALA A 17 15.05 0.44 -27.40
N ALA A 18 16.25 0.55 -26.85
CA ALA A 18 16.56 0.10 -25.49
C ALA A 18 15.80 0.92 -24.43
N MET A 19 15.72 2.24 -24.59
CA MET A 19 14.95 3.11 -23.70
C MET A 19 13.46 2.76 -23.73
N VAL A 20 12.87 2.57 -24.92
CA VAL A 20 11.46 2.16 -25.08
C VAL A 20 11.18 0.79 -24.45
N LEU A 21 12.14 -0.15 -24.54
CA LEU A 21 12.03 -1.46 -23.91
C LEU A 21 12.11 -1.38 -22.37
N LEU A 22 12.98 -0.52 -21.83
CA LEU A 22 13.07 -0.28 -20.39
C LEU A 22 11.81 0.42 -19.84
N LEU A 23 11.26 1.38 -20.59
CA LEU A 23 10.00 2.07 -20.26
C LEU A 23 8.79 1.13 -20.26
N SER A 24 8.76 0.11 -21.13
CA SER A 24 7.69 -0.89 -21.17
C SER A 24 7.82 -1.95 -20.06
N ALA A 25 9.03 -2.31 -19.65
CA ALA A 25 9.27 -3.23 -18.52
C ALA A 25 9.00 -2.58 -17.14
N GLY A 26 9.11 -1.25 -17.03
CA GLY A 26 8.85 -0.50 -15.79
C GLY A 26 7.38 -0.39 -15.40
N HIS A 27 6.45 -0.80 -16.26
CA HIS A 27 5.00 -0.76 -16.02
C HIS A 27 4.43 -2.06 -15.46
N LEU A 28 5.25 -2.93 -14.85
CA LEU A 28 4.74 -3.96 -13.93
C LEU A 28 4.30 -3.33 -12.60
N GLN A 29 3.43 -2.32 -12.68
CA GLN A 29 2.57 -1.95 -11.58
C GLN A 29 1.66 -3.14 -11.39
N LEU A 30 2.02 -3.99 -10.43
CA LEU A 30 1.12 -4.94 -9.78
C LEU A 30 -0.20 -4.20 -9.57
N SER A 31 -1.16 -4.48 -10.45
CA SER A 31 -2.54 -4.02 -10.31
C SER A 31 -3.17 -4.87 -9.21
N GLY A 32 -2.65 -4.75 -7.99
CA GLY A 32 -3.52 -4.82 -6.83
C GLY A 32 -4.42 -3.60 -6.94
N ALA A 33 -5.73 -3.78 -6.78
CA ALA A 33 -6.66 -2.67 -6.61
C ALA A 33 -5.95 -1.58 -5.78
N GLN A 34 -5.93 -0.35 -6.27
CA GLN A 34 -5.38 0.78 -5.52
C GLN A 34 -6.22 0.89 -4.26
N VAL A 35 -5.88 0.14 -3.21
CA VAL A 35 -6.46 0.27 -1.88
C VAL A 35 -6.00 1.62 -1.43
N THR A 36 -6.90 2.61 -1.51
CA THR A 36 -6.66 3.91 -0.93
C THR A 36 -6.54 3.69 0.57
N CYS A 37 -5.31 3.72 1.07
CA CYS A 37 -5.04 3.74 2.50
C CYS A 37 -5.57 5.08 3.04
N ASP A 38 -6.67 5.02 3.77
CA ASP A 38 -7.35 6.16 4.35
C ASP A 38 -7.56 5.92 5.85
N PRO A 39 -6.75 6.56 6.73
CA PRO A 39 -6.87 6.42 8.18
C PRO A 39 -8.28 6.71 8.69
N VAL A 40 -8.99 7.61 8.01
CA VAL A 40 -10.33 8.02 8.42
C VAL A 40 -11.31 6.86 8.34
N GLN A 41 -11.14 5.89 7.43
CA GLN A 41 -11.95 4.67 7.42
C GLN A 41 -11.75 3.78 8.67
N LEU A 42 -10.67 3.95 9.45
CA LEU A 42 -10.49 3.21 10.70
C LEU A 42 -11.18 3.88 11.90
N SER A 43 -11.72 5.09 11.73
CA SER A 43 -12.51 5.77 12.75
C SER A 43 -13.76 4.98 13.17
N TRP A 44 -14.32 4.16 12.28
CA TRP A 44 -15.42 3.25 12.58
C TRP A 44 -15.09 2.21 13.66
N CYS A 45 -13.81 1.90 13.85
CA CYS A 45 -13.35 0.95 14.86
C CYS A 45 -12.92 1.62 16.17
N LEU A 46 -12.81 2.95 16.20
CA LEU A 46 -12.13 3.70 17.24
C LEU A 46 -12.81 3.54 18.61
N GLN A 47 -14.15 3.52 18.64
CA GLN A 47 -14.91 3.24 19.86
C GLN A 47 -14.69 1.81 20.38
N SER A 48 -14.69 0.81 19.50
CA SER A 48 -14.42 -0.59 19.87
C SER A 48 -13.00 -0.78 20.37
N ILE A 49 -12.02 -0.10 19.76
CA ILE A 49 -10.61 -0.11 20.18
C ILE A 49 -10.46 0.51 21.58
N VAL A 50 -10.97 1.72 21.78
CA VAL A 50 -10.77 2.47 23.04
C VAL A 50 -11.53 1.84 24.20
N SER A 51 -12.76 1.37 23.96
CA SER A 51 -13.60 0.80 25.01
C SER A 51 -13.52 -0.72 25.11
N ASN A 52 -12.67 -1.36 24.30
CA ASN A 52 -12.50 -2.81 24.24
C ASN A 52 -13.83 -3.57 24.07
N MET A 53 -14.70 -3.00 23.24
CA MET A 53 -16.04 -3.53 22.93
C MET A 53 -16.04 -4.30 21.59
N PRO A 54 -17.03 -5.16 21.34
CA PRO A 54 -17.18 -5.83 20.06
C PRO A 54 -17.20 -4.84 18.88
N PRO A 55 -16.52 -5.14 17.75
CA PRO A 55 -16.57 -4.30 16.56
C PRO A 55 -17.92 -4.39 15.84
N THR A 56 -18.30 -3.30 15.15
CA THR A 56 -19.43 -3.30 14.22
C THR A 56 -19.06 -3.99 12.91
N ALA A 57 -20.07 -4.36 12.13
CA ALA A 57 -19.88 -4.94 10.80
C ALA A 57 -19.13 -3.96 9.87
N GLU A 58 -19.48 -2.67 9.92
CA GLU A 58 -18.79 -1.62 9.16
C GLU A 58 -17.32 -1.49 9.57
N CYS A 59 -17.01 -1.52 10.87
CA CYS A 59 -15.64 -1.53 11.35
C CYS A 59 -14.86 -2.70 10.72
N CYS A 60 -15.38 -3.92 10.81
CA CYS A 60 -14.70 -5.09 10.25
C CYS A 60 -14.54 -5.02 8.73
N GLN A 61 -15.55 -4.52 8.01
CA GLN A 61 -15.48 -4.35 6.56
C GLN A 61 -14.37 -3.37 6.18
N LYS A 62 -14.30 -2.21 6.85
CA LYS A 62 -13.31 -1.17 6.56
C LYS A 62 -11.90 -1.58 7.00
N LEU A 63 -11.78 -2.22 8.15
CA LEU A 63 -10.50 -2.73 8.64
C LEU A 63 -9.92 -3.79 7.67
N LYS A 64 -10.74 -4.74 7.22
CA LYS A 64 -10.32 -5.78 6.28
C LYS A 64 -9.95 -5.23 4.90
N ALA A 65 -10.69 -4.22 4.42
CA ALA A 65 -10.34 -3.54 3.18
C ALA A 65 -8.97 -2.86 3.23
N GLN A 66 -8.50 -2.50 4.42
CA GLN A 66 -7.24 -1.80 4.66
C GLN A 66 -6.14 -2.68 5.23
N GLU A 67 -6.32 -4.00 5.29
CA GLU A 67 -5.30 -4.95 5.77
C GLU A 67 -3.88 -4.69 5.18
N PRO A 68 -3.68 -4.43 3.86
CA PRO A 68 -2.35 -4.14 3.32
C PRO A 68 -1.75 -2.81 3.78
N CYS A 69 -2.57 -1.90 4.31
CA CYS A 69 -2.17 -0.56 4.74
C CYS A 69 -1.90 -0.46 6.24
N LEU A 70 -2.25 -1.47 7.04
CA LEU A 70 -2.29 -1.37 8.50
C LEU A 70 -0.98 -0.90 9.15
N CYS A 71 0.19 -1.22 8.58
CA CYS A 71 1.46 -0.69 9.10
C CYS A 71 1.67 0.80 8.87
N ARG A 72 1.18 1.31 7.75
CA ARG A 72 1.18 2.75 7.50
C ARG A 72 0.28 3.44 8.51
N GLU A 73 -0.90 2.87 8.77
CA GLU A 73 -1.86 3.41 9.74
C GLU A 73 -1.35 3.34 11.18
N ALA A 74 -0.61 2.29 11.54
CA ALA A 74 0.08 2.19 12.84
C ALA A 74 1.21 3.22 13.00
N SER A 75 1.79 3.67 11.89
CA SER A 75 2.85 4.69 11.86
C SER A 75 2.30 6.12 11.79
N ASP A 76 1.01 6.29 11.51
CA ASP A 76 0.37 7.60 11.46
C ASP A 76 0.40 8.28 12.84
N PRO A 77 0.80 9.55 12.96
CA PRO A 77 0.88 10.23 14.25
C PRO A 77 -0.49 10.49 14.89
N THR A 78 -1.56 10.53 14.10
CA THR A 78 -2.94 10.78 14.58
C THR A 78 -3.62 9.48 14.97
N PHE A 79 -3.52 8.46 14.11
CA PHE A 79 -4.25 7.20 14.27
C PHE A 79 -3.41 6.07 14.90
N GLY A 80 -2.09 6.08 14.69
CA GLY A 80 -1.21 5.01 15.13
C GLY A 80 -1.17 4.79 16.63
N GLY A 81 -1.49 5.81 17.44
CA GLY A 81 -1.68 5.66 18.88
C GLY A 81 -2.81 4.69 19.24
N TYR A 82 -3.92 4.73 18.50
CA TYR A 82 -5.04 3.82 18.69
C TYR A 82 -4.69 2.39 18.28
N MET A 83 -3.91 2.23 17.21
CA MET A 83 -3.48 0.93 16.71
C MET A 83 -2.52 0.19 17.66
N ARG A 84 -1.86 0.91 18.58
CA ARG A 84 -1.00 0.33 19.63
C ARG A 84 -1.75 -0.08 20.90
N LEU A 85 -3.03 0.30 21.03
CA LEU A 85 -3.84 -0.10 22.18
C LEU A 85 -4.16 -1.61 22.12
N PRO A 86 -4.32 -2.28 23.27
CA PRO A 86 -4.71 -3.70 23.30
C PRO A 86 -6.04 -3.97 22.57
N GLY A 87 -6.96 -2.99 22.59
CA GLY A 87 -8.23 -3.09 21.88
C GLY A 87 -8.10 -3.18 20.36
N ALA A 88 -7.03 -2.64 19.76
CA ALA A 88 -6.79 -2.80 18.33
C ALA A 88 -6.49 -4.25 17.95
N GLY A 89 -5.70 -4.94 18.78
CA GLY A 89 -5.46 -6.38 18.63
C GLY A 89 -6.75 -7.19 18.77
N ALA A 90 -7.58 -6.87 19.78
CA ALA A 90 -8.87 -7.53 19.99
C ALA A 90 -9.83 -7.33 18.80
N VAL A 91 -9.92 -6.11 18.27
CA VAL A 91 -10.74 -5.79 17.10
C VAL A 91 -10.25 -6.53 15.85
N CYS A 92 -8.93 -6.58 15.61
CA CYS A 92 -8.37 -7.32 14.47
C CYS A 92 -8.69 -8.83 14.57
N ALA A 93 -8.53 -9.41 15.75
CA ALA A 93 -8.88 -10.81 15.99
C ALA A 93 -10.38 -11.07 15.75
N ALA A 94 -11.26 -10.22 16.28
CA ALA A 94 -12.71 -10.34 16.10
C ALA A 94 -13.15 -10.18 14.63
N CYS A 95 -12.49 -9.33 13.85
CA CYS A 95 -12.76 -9.12 12.44
C CYS A 95 -12.06 -10.11 11.51
N ASN A 96 -11.28 -11.04 12.06
CA ASN A 96 -10.47 -12.01 11.32
C ASN A 96 -9.49 -11.32 10.35
N VAL A 97 -8.82 -10.29 10.85
CA VAL A 97 -7.78 -9.49 10.20
C VAL A 97 -6.46 -9.79 10.90
N THR A 98 -5.41 -10.03 10.13
CA THR A 98 -4.10 -10.30 10.73
C THR A 98 -3.46 -8.98 11.14
N PHE A 99 -3.23 -8.77 12.44
CA PHE A 99 -2.52 -7.58 12.90
C PHE A 99 -1.07 -7.64 12.42
N PRO A 100 -0.58 -6.67 11.65
CA PRO A 100 0.75 -6.75 11.08
C PRO A 100 1.83 -6.48 12.13
N TYR A 101 2.97 -7.16 11.98
CA TYR A 101 4.19 -6.76 12.67
C TYR A 101 4.86 -5.64 11.88
N CYS A 102 4.81 -4.43 12.42
CA CYS A 102 5.34 -3.24 11.77
C CYS A 102 6.70 -2.89 12.38
N HIS A 103 7.71 -2.74 11.52
CA HIS A 103 9.07 -2.37 11.88
C HIS A 103 9.26 -0.85 11.90
#